data_AF-A0A821A006-F1
#
_entry.id   AF-A0A821A006-F1
#
_cell.length_a   1.000
_cell.length_b   1.000
_cell.length_c   1.000
_cell.angle_alpha   90.00
_cell.angle_beta   90.00
_cell.angle_gamma   90.00
#
_symmetry.space_group_name_H-M   'P 1'
#
loop_
_entity.id
_entity.type
_entity.pdbx_description
1 polymer ?
#
loop_
_entity_poly.entity_id
_entity_poly.type
_entity_poly.pdbx_seq_one_letter_code
_entity_poly.pdbx_strand_id
1 'polypeptide(L)'
;MINLEELILFLSIATFDWNVIDGIQLHDSILINIPRLNKFSFSLYTHGIIHNNIKIDFTSNEDIQRSFTDKIYGQVSSYVYFKPGRPVIKSHIYSLPYQFENFLPLNNSYQG
;
A
#
# COMPACT_ATOMS: atom_id res chain seq x y z
N MET A 1 14.54 2.13 -23.26
CA MET A 1 13.45 2.62 -22.39
C MET A 1 12.55 1.45 -22.09
N ILE A 2 12.36 1.13 -20.81
CA ILE A 2 11.47 0.04 -20.40
C ILE A 2 10.03 0.56 -20.52
N ASN A 3 9.24 -0.05 -21.40
CA ASN A 3 7.80 0.22 -21.52
C ASN A 3 7.07 -0.60 -20.45
N LEU A 4 7.28 -0.26 -19.18
CA LEU A 4 6.59 -0.94 -18.09
C LEU A 4 5.18 -0.36 -17.97
N GLU A 5 4.19 -1.16 -18.33
CA GLU A 5 2.78 -0.79 -18.24
C GLU A 5 2.17 -1.28 -16.91
N GLU A 6 2.67 -2.38 -16.36
CA GLU A 6 2.18 -2.99 -15.13
C GLU A 6 3.30 -3.22 -14.10
N LEU A 7 3.01 -2.90 -12.84
CA LEU A 7 3.95 -3.05 -11.73
C LEU A 7 3.28 -3.70 -10.53
N ILE A 8 3.77 -4.88 -10.15
CA ILE A 8 3.32 -5.58 -8.95
C ILE A 8 4.51 -5.71 -8.02
N LEU A 9 4.42 -5.13 -6.81
CA LEU A 9 5.51 -5.15 -5.83
C LEU A 9 5.02 -5.56 -4.44
N PHE A 10 5.90 -6.26 -3.72
CA PHE A 10 5.81 -6.45 -2.29
C PHE A 10 6.90 -5.61 -1.62
N LEU A 11 6.51 -4.70 -0.73
CA LEU A 11 7.42 -3.82 0.01
C LEU A 11 7.30 -4.10 1.50
N SER A 12 8.43 -4.34 2.14
CA SER A 12 8.51 -4.52 3.59
C SER A 12 9.58 -3.61 4.16
N ILE A 13 9.27 -2.91 5.25
CA ILE A 13 10.28 -2.14 5.98
C ILE A 13 11.05 -3.11 6.87
N ALA A 14 12.37 -3.20 6.64
CA ALA A 14 13.25 -4.12 7.35
C ALA A 14 13.68 -3.60 8.75
N THR A 15 13.68 -2.29 8.95
CA THR A 15 14.09 -1.62 10.19
C THR A 15 12.88 -1.23 11.06
N PHE A 16 13.12 -0.99 12.35
CA PHE A 16 12.14 -0.34 13.25
C PHE A 16 11.94 1.15 12.93
N ASP A 17 12.11 1.54 11.66
CA ASP A 17 11.69 2.87 11.23
C ASP A 17 10.17 2.88 11.25
N TRP A 18 9.62 3.69 12.15
CA TRP A 18 8.20 3.81 12.41
C TRP A 18 7.44 4.57 11.31
N ASN A 19 7.94 4.50 10.08
CA ASN A 19 7.38 5.19 8.94
C ASN A 19 6.34 4.29 8.27
N VAL A 20 5.11 4.78 8.20
CA VAL A 20 4.07 4.14 7.39
C VAL A 20 4.30 4.54 5.93
N ILE A 21 4.30 3.54 5.04
CA ILE A 21 4.26 3.78 3.60
C ILE A 21 2.79 4.02 3.23
N ASP A 22 2.50 5.25 2.82
CA ASP A 22 1.20 5.67 2.32
C ASP A 22 1.22 5.85 0.79
N GLY A 23 0.09 6.28 0.22
CA GLY A 23 -0.01 6.51 -1.21
C GLY A 23 0.83 7.68 -1.71
N ILE A 24 1.12 8.69 -0.88
CA ILE A 24 1.99 9.82 -1.24
C ILE A 24 3.42 9.31 -1.43
N GLN A 25 3.94 8.56 -0.46
CA GLN A 25 5.28 8.00 -0.54
C GLN A 25 5.44 7.04 -1.72
N LEU A 26 4.45 6.18 -1.98
CA LEU A 26 4.45 5.32 -3.17
C LEU A 26 4.48 6.13 -4.46
N HIS A 27 3.65 7.18 -4.52
CA HIS A 27 3.59 8.04 -5.69
C HIS A 27 4.93 8.70 -5.98
N ASP A 28 5.47 9.40 -4.99
CA ASP A 28 6.64 10.27 -5.14
C ASP A 28 7.95 9.47 -5.24
N SER A 29 8.01 8.28 -4.66
CA SER A 29 9.24 7.46 -4.66
C SER A 29 9.31 6.47 -5.84
N ILE A 30 8.18 5.92 -6.26
CA ILE A 30 8.14 4.82 -7.24
C ILE A 30 7.43 5.27 -8.50
N LEU A 31 6.17 5.68 -8.37
CA LEU A 31 5.26 5.82 -9.50
C LEU A 31 5.64 6.98 -10.44
N ILE A 32 6.11 8.11 -9.90
CA ILE A 32 6.53 9.28 -10.68
C ILE A 32 7.65 8.94 -11.69
N ASN A 33 8.44 7.91 -11.41
CA ASN A 33 9.56 7.48 -12.24
C ASN A 33 9.14 6.54 -13.38
N ILE A 34 7.85 6.17 -13.47
CA ILE A 34 7.32 5.21 -14.45
C ILE A 34 6.11 5.82 -15.17
N PRO A 35 6.34 6.82 -16.05
CA PRO A 35 5.27 7.64 -16.63
C PRO A 35 4.31 6.89 -17.57
N ARG A 36 4.65 5.66 -17.99
CA ARG A 36 3.81 4.79 -18.83
C ARG A 36 3.04 3.73 -18.04
N LEU A 37 3.19 3.72 -16.72
CA LEU A 37 2.53 2.75 -15.87
C LEU A 37 1.02 3.02 -15.85
N ASN A 38 0.24 2.04 -16.32
CA ASN A 38 -1.21 2.11 -16.33
C ASN A 38 -1.85 1.25 -15.24
N LYS A 39 -1.12 0.25 -14.72
CA LYS A 39 -1.57 -0.66 -13.69
C LYS A 39 -0.51 -0.83 -12.61
N PHE A 40 -0.94 -0.81 -11.35
CA PHE A 40 -0.07 -1.18 -10.25
C PHE A 40 -0.80 -1.93 -9.13
N SER A 41 -0.01 -2.70 -8.39
CA SER A 41 -0.41 -3.33 -7.14
C SER A 41 0.75 -3.37 -6.17
N PHE A 42 0.52 -2.88 -4.96
CA PHE A 42 1.49 -2.89 -3.88
C PHE A 42 0.94 -3.67 -2.70
N SER A 43 1.72 -4.62 -2.23
CA SER A 43 1.50 -5.26 -0.93
C SER A 43 2.55 -4.74 0.05
N LEU A 44 2.11 -4.03 1.07
CA LEU A 44 2.95 -3.33 2.03
C LEU A 44 2.92 -4.04 3.38
N TYR A 45 4.09 -4.14 4.00
CA TYR A 45 4.29 -4.60 5.36
C TYR A 45 5.14 -3.58 6.12
N THR A 46 4.51 -2.81 7.01
CA THR A 46 5.14 -1.69 7.71
C THR A 46 4.93 -1.78 9.21
N HIS A 47 5.80 -1.13 9.98
CA HIS A 47 5.62 -1.00 11.43
C HIS A 47 4.69 0.19 11.72
N GLY A 48 3.70 -0.02 12.58
CA GLY A 48 2.79 1.03 13.00
C GLY A 48 3.29 1.73 14.26
N ILE A 49 3.06 3.05 14.37
CA ILE A 49 3.42 3.82 15.57
C ILE A 49 2.49 3.43 16.72
N ILE A 50 3.05 2.82 17.77
CA ILE A 50 2.37 2.63 19.05
C ILE A 50 3.07 3.52 20.07
N HIS A 51 2.35 4.49 20.63
CA HIS A 51 2.85 5.30 21.74
C HIS A 51 1.95 5.12 22.95
N ASN A 52 2.50 4.68 24.09
CA ASN A 52 1.75 4.47 25.34
C ASN A 52 0.47 3.63 25.18
N ASN A 53 0.50 2.57 24.36
CA ASN A 53 -0.67 1.74 24.00
C ASN A 53 -1.83 2.51 23.32
N ILE A 54 -1.61 3.76 22.92
CA ILE A 54 -2.53 4.56 22.12
C ILE A 54 -2.14 4.39 20.66
N LYS A 55 -3.14 4.03 19.86
CA LYS A 55 -3.07 3.85 18.41
C LYS A 55 -2.87 5.24 17.78
N ILE A 56 -1.62 5.60 17.49
CA ILE A 56 -1.32 6.87 16.83
C ILE A 56 -1.54 6.66 15.33
N ASP A 57 -2.71 7.11 14.90
CA ASP A 57 -3.10 7.44 13.53
C ASP A 57 -2.60 6.47 12.45
N PHE A 58 -3.48 5.57 12.03
CA PHE A 58 -3.18 4.73 10.90
C PHE A 58 -3.93 5.22 9.67
N THR A 59 -3.21 5.29 8.55
CA THR A 59 -3.78 5.55 7.24
C THR A 59 -4.94 4.58 6.98
N SER A 60 -6.16 5.12 6.91
CA SER A 60 -7.35 4.35 6.55
C SER A 60 -7.34 4.01 5.06
N ASN A 61 -8.27 3.16 4.61
CA ASN A 61 -8.44 2.92 3.19
C ASN A 61 -8.76 4.24 2.46
N GLU A 62 -9.62 5.05 3.07
CA GLU A 62 -10.09 6.33 2.56
C GLU A 62 -8.95 7.36 2.47
N ASP A 63 -8.02 7.35 3.42
CA ASP A 63 -6.86 8.25 3.38
C ASP A 63 -5.89 7.85 2.26
N ILE A 64 -5.65 6.54 2.07
CA ILE A 64 -4.87 6.07 0.92
C ILE A 64 -5.54 6.50 -0.38
N GLN A 65 -6.84 6.24 -0.54
CA GLN A 65 -7.55 6.57 -1.78
C GLN A 65 -7.53 8.08 -2.05
N ARG A 66 -7.72 8.90 -1.01
CA ARG A 66 -7.63 10.37 -1.11
C ARG A 66 -6.24 10.83 -1.54
N SER A 67 -5.16 10.15 -1.14
CA SER A 67 -3.79 10.52 -1.55
C SER A 67 -3.50 10.38 -3.04
N PHE A 68 -4.33 9.61 -3.77
CA PHE A 68 -4.27 9.47 -5.22
C PHE A 68 -5.23 10.39 -5.97
N THR A 69 -6.04 11.19 -5.27
CA THR A 69 -6.89 12.21 -5.91
C THR A 69 -5.99 13.20 -6.65
N ASP A 70 -6.38 13.56 -7.86
CA ASP A 70 -5.64 14.47 -8.77
C ASP A 70 -4.29 13.94 -9.30
N LYS A 71 -3.97 12.64 -9.11
CA LYS A 71 -2.80 12.01 -9.73
C LYS A 71 -3.15 11.44 -11.11
N ILE A 72 -2.13 11.13 -11.92
CA ILE A 72 -2.29 10.54 -13.27
C ILE A 72 -2.91 9.13 -13.23
N TYR A 73 -2.87 8.49 -12.07
CA TYR A 73 -3.50 7.22 -11.82
C TYR A 73 -4.99 7.49 -11.59
N GLY A 74 -5.85 6.71 -12.23
CA GLY A 74 -7.31 6.86 -12.12
C GLY A 74 -7.82 6.53 -10.72
N GLN A 75 -8.89 5.75 -10.62
CA GLN A 75 -9.36 5.32 -9.31
C GLN A 75 -8.34 4.35 -8.68
N VAL A 76 -8.00 4.56 -7.42
CA VAL A 76 -7.18 3.65 -6.62
C VAL A 76 -8.06 3.09 -5.52
N SER A 77 -7.86 1.82 -5.18
CA SER A 77 -8.49 1.18 -4.05
C SER A 77 -7.43 0.60 -3.12
N SER A 78 -7.84 0.35 -1.88
CA SER A 78 -6.93 -0.08 -0.83
C SER A 78 -7.62 -1.00 0.16
N TYR A 79 -6.81 -1.84 0.81
CA TYR A 79 -7.22 -2.65 1.94
C TYR A 79 -6.14 -2.61 3.02
N VAL A 80 -6.43 -1.94 4.12
CA VAL A 80 -5.53 -1.80 5.26
C VAL A 80 -5.99 -2.69 6.41
N TYR A 81 -5.06 -3.49 6.93
CA TYR A 81 -5.29 -4.45 7.99
C TYR A 81 -4.28 -4.25 9.13
N PHE A 82 -4.82 -4.24 10.36
CA PHE A 82 -4.07 -4.15 11.60
C PHE A 82 -4.34 -5.38 12.43
N LYS A 83 -3.28 -6.04 12.90
CA LYS A 83 -3.41 -7.14 13.85
C LYS A 83 -3.38 -6.58 15.28
N PRO A 84 -4.45 -6.69 16.08
CA PRO A 84 -4.42 -6.27 17.48
C PRO A 84 -3.25 -6.90 18.23
N GLY A 85 -2.57 -6.11 19.06
CA GLY A 85 -1.42 -6.58 19.85
C GLY A 85 -0.10 -6.72 19.08
N ARG A 86 -0.04 -6.35 17.79
CA ARG A 86 1.23 -6.22 17.06
C ARG A 86 1.38 -4.82 16.46
N PRO A 87 2.57 -4.19 16.52
CA PRO A 87 2.85 -2.90 15.88
C PRO A 87 3.07 -3.07 14.37
N VAL A 88 2.21 -3.81 13.69
CA VAL A 88 2.37 -4.14 12.28
C VAL A 88 1.11 -3.75 11.52
N ILE A 89 1.33 -3.03 10.44
CA ILE A 89 0.33 -2.64 9.46
C ILE A 89 0.61 -3.44 8.19
N LYS A 90 -0.44 -4.05 7.66
CA LYS A 90 -0.42 -4.62 6.32
C LYS A 90 -1.37 -3.79 5.47
N SER A 91 -0.96 -3.40 4.28
CA SER A 91 -1.88 -2.77 3.33
C SER A 91 -1.68 -3.29 1.92
N HIS A 92 -2.77 -3.32 1.18
CA HIS A 92 -2.78 -3.61 -0.24
C HIS A 92 -3.32 -2.39 -0.96
N ILE A 93 -2.63 -1.91 -2.00
CA ILE A 93 -2.99 -0.68 -2.73
C ILE A 93 -2.89 -0.99 -4.22
N TYR A 94 -3.94 -0.69 -4.98
CA TYR A 94 -4.02 -1.08 -6.39
C TYR A 94 -4.83 -0.09 -7.23
N SER A 95 -4.39 0.11 -8.47
CA SER A 95 -5.10 0.91 -9.47
C SER A 95 -6.31 0.16 -10.03
N LEU A 96 -7.39 0.89 -10.31
CA LEU A 96 -8.60 0.36 -10.95
C LEU A 96 -8.64 0.68 -12.46
N PRO A 97 -9.21 -0.21 -13.30
CA PRO A 97 -9.77 -1.51 -12.91
C PRO A 97 -8.66 -2.53 -12.59
N TYR A 98 -8.77 -3.17 -11.43
CA TYR A 98 -7.83 -4.22 -11.04
C TYR A 98 -8.35 -5.57 -11.54
N GLN A 99 -7.56 -6.23 -12.37
CA GLN A 99 -7.88 -7.57 -12.85
C GLN A 99 -7.38 -8.57 -11.81
N PHE A 100 -8.28 -9.09 -10.99
CA PHE A 100 -7.98 -10.24 -10.15
C PHE A 100 -7.76 -11.46 -11.05
N GLU A 101 -6.51 -11.74 -11.41
CA GLU A 101 -6.18 -12.98 -12.15
C GLU A 101 -6.38 -14.23 -11.28
N ASN A 102 -6.30 -14.05 -9.96
CA ASN A 102 -6.64 -15.07 -8.99
C ASN A 102 -7.42 -14.41 -7.84
N PHE A 103 -8.42 -15.12 -7.31
CA PHE A 103 -8.75 -15.01 -5.89
C PHE A 103 -7.59 -15.65 -5.12
N LEU A 104 -6.37 -15.08 -5.23
CA LEU A 104 -5.50 -15.08 -4.09
C LEU A 104 -6.37 -14.35 -3.07
N PRO A 105 -6.86 -15.03 -2.04
CA PRO A 105 -7.55 -14.30 -1.02
C PRO A 105 -6.66 -13.12 -0.63
N LEU A 106 -7.27 -11.96 -0.33
CA LEU A 106 -6.65 -10.95 0.53
C LEU A 106 -6.46 -11.60 1.91
N ASN A 107 -5.70 -12.70 1.93
CA ASN A 107 -5.51 -13.57 3.05
C ASN A 107 -4.45 -12.91 3.89
N ASN A 108 -4.67 -12.99 5.18
CA ASN A 108 -3.62 -13.14 6.16
C ASN A 108 -2.70 -14.33 5.77
N SER A 109 -1.85 -14.19 4.76
CA SER A 109 -0.88 -15.22 4.34
C SER A 109 0.29 -15.35 5.33
N TYR A 110 0.16 -14.84 6.55
CA TYR A 110 1.01 -15.18 7.68
C TYR A 110 0.11 -15.60 8.82
N GLN A 111 0.32 -16.84 9.27
CA GLN A 111 -0.45 -17.54 10.29
C GLN A 111 -0.74 -16.66 11.52
N GLY A 112 -1.92 -16.89 12.11
CA GLY A 112 -2.38 -16.33 13.38
C GLY A 112 -1.34 -16.41 14.48
#